data_AF-A0A7V4KJ13-F1
#
_entry.id   AF-A0A7V4KJ13-F1
#
_cell.length_a   1.000
_cell.length_b   1.000
_cell.length_c   1.000
_cell.angle_alpha   90.00
_cell.angle_beta   90.00
_cell.angle_gamma   90.00
#
_symmetry.space_group_name_H-M   'P 1'
#
loop_
_entity.id
_entity.type
_entity.pdbx_description
1 polymer ?
#
loop_
_entity_poly.entity_id
_entity_poly.type
_entity_poly.pdbx_seq_one_letter_code
_entity_poly.pdbx_strand_id
1 'polypeptide(L)' 'MIVKIILGTIIGGLVGFIIGSIFRRLGGVCPLTCNPLISTIYFALLGLLFVLSNK' A
#
# COMPACT_ATOMS: atom_id res chain seq x y z
N MET A 1 16.90 11.49 -5.74
CA MET A 1 15.87 10.65 -6.41
C MET A 1 15.66 9.32 -5.69
N ILE A 2 16.71 8.53 -5.43
CA ILE A 2 16.60 7.23 -4.73
C ILE A 2 15.91 7.33 -3.36
N VAL A 3 16.21 8.38 -2.59
CA VAL A 3 15.65 8.59 -1.24
C VAL A 3 14.14 8.80 -1.27
N LYS A 4 13.62 9.53 -2.27
CA LYS A 4 12.18 9.73 -2.46
C LYS A 4 11.47 8.43 -2.82
N ILE A 5 12.11 7.58 -3.64
CA ILE A 5 11.57 6.27 -4.04
C ILE A 5 11.44 5.35 -2.83
N ILE A 6 12.48 5.28 -2.01
CA ILE A 6 12.50 4.48 -0.78
C ILE A 6 11.41 4.99 0.19
N LEU A 7 11.34 6.30 0.42
CA LEU A 7 10.32 6.89 1.29
C LEU A 7 8.90 6.63 0.78
N GLY A 8 8.61 6.84 -0.51
CA GLY A 8 7.27 6.61 -1.06
C GLY A 8 6.85 5.14 -1.06
N THR A 9 7.80 4.22 -1.28
CA THR A 9 7.52 2.77 -1.20
C THR A 9 7.23 2.33 0.23
N ILE A 10 8.02 2.84 1.21
CA ILE A 10 7.82 2.53 2.63
C ILE A 10 6.49 3.11 3.12
N ILE A 11 6.20 4.38 2.80
CA ILE A 11 4.95 5.04 3.20
C ILE A 11 3.75 4.36 2.55
N GLY A 12 3.83 4.04 1.25
CA GLY A 12 2.78 3.29 0.53
C GLY A 12 2.53 1.91 1.16
N GLY A 13 3.59 1.14 1.44
CA GLY A 13 3.48 -0.17 2.08
C GLY A 13 2.88 -0.10 3.50
N LEU A 14 3.32 0.88 4.33
CA LEU A 14 2.78 1.09 5.68
C LEU A 14 1.30 1.43 5.67
N VAL A 15 0.90 2.36 4.80
CA VAL A 15 -0.50 2.75 4.63
C VAL A 15 -1.33 1.55 4.15
N GLY A 16 -0.82 0.77 3.19
CA GLY A 16 -1.45 -0.46 2.72
C GLY A 16 -1.64 -1.54 3.77
N PHE A 17 -0.68 -1.69 4.70
CA PHE A 17 -0.76 -2.62 5.82
C PHE A 17 -1.84 -2.20 6.83
N ILE A 18 -1.84 -0.92 7.20
CA ILE A 18 -2.81 -0.38 8.16
C ILE A 18 -4.22 -0.52 7.59
N ILE A 19 -4.44 -0.09 6.35
CA ILE A 19 -5.74 -0.20 5.68
C ILE A 19 -6.18 -1.67 5.59
N GLY A 20 -5.30 -2.57 5.15
CA GLY A 20 -5.61 -4.01 5.06
C GLY A 20 -5.93 -4.63 6.42
N SER A 21 -5.24 -4.22 7.50
CA SER A 21 -5.48 -4.73 8.85
C SER A 21 -6.81 -4.27 9.45
N ILE A 22 -7.21 -3.03 9.18
CA ILE A 22 -8.47 -2.43 9.63
C ILE A 22 -9.65 -3.02 8.83
N PHE A 23 -9.53 -3.04 7.50
CA PHE A 23 -10.59 -3.55 6.62
C PHE A 23 -10.82 -5.06 6.77
N ARG A 24 -9.79 -5.83 7.11
CA ARG A 24 -9.93 -7.25 7.45
C ARG A 24 -10.90 -7.50 8.62
N ARG A 25 -11.05 -6.55 9.55
CA ARG A 25 -12.02 -6.65 10.66
C ARG A 25 -13.40 -6.12 10.31
N LEU A 26 -13.51 -5.18 9.37
CA LEU A 26 -14.77 -4.53 8.98
C LEU A 26 -15.61 -5.31 7.95
N GLY A 27 -15.10 -6.46 7.47
CA GLY A 27 -15.87 -7.58 6.89
C GLY A 27 -17.14 -7.20 6.14
N GLY A 28 -17.01 -6.73 4.90
CA GLY A 28 -18.20 -6.42 4.08
C GLY A 28 -17.93 -6.18 2.60
N VAL A 29 -16.72 -5.77 2.22
CA VAL A 29 -16.37 -5.50 0.82
C VAL A 29 -14.88 -5.76 0.58
N CYS A 30 -14.59 -6.65 -0.38
CA CYS A 30 -13.34 -6.79 -1.15
C CYS A 30 -12.32 -7.90 -0.74
N PRO A 31 -12.04 -8.86 -1.66
CA PRO A 31 -10.97 -9.85 -1.52
C PRO A 31 -9.55 -9.25 -1.54
N LEU A 32 -9.37 -8.01 -2.02
CA LEU A 32 -8.08 -7.31 -2.03
C LEU A 32 -7.67 -6.78 -0.64
N THR A 33 -8.61 -6.21 0.12
CA THR A 33 -8.34 -5.55 1.41
C THR A 33 -8.53 -6.47 2.61
N CYS A 34 -9.29 -7.57 2.48
CA CYS A 34 -9.40 -8.58 3.53
C CYS A 34 -8.10 -9.36 3.78
N ASN A 35 -7.20 -9.42 2.79
CA ASN A 35 -5.90 -10.07 2.94
C ASN A 35 -4.80 -9.00 3.14
N PRO A 36 -4.21 -8.87 4.35
CA PRO A 36 -3.24 -7.82 4.67
C PRO A 36 -1.98 -7.92 3.80
N LEU A 37 -1.67 -9.11 3.26
CA LEU A 37 -0.56 -9.33 2.34
C LEU A 37 -0.82 -8.74 0.94
N ILE A 38 -2.05 -8.84 0.44
CA ILE A 38 -2.41 -8.33 -0.89
C ILE A 38 -2.52 -6.81 -0.85
N SER A 39 -3.16 -6.27 0.18
CA SER A 39 -3.28 -4.82 0.39
C SER A 39 -1.91 -4.12 0.50
N THR A 40 -0.95 -4.71 1.22
CA THR A 40 0.41 -4.15 1.31
C THR A 40 1.13 -4.12 -0.02
N ILE A 41 1.08 -5.21 -0.79
CA ILE A 41 1.76 -5.29 -2.10
C ILE A 41 1.18 -4.26 -3.07
N TYR A 42 -0.15 -4.12 -3.15
CA TYR A 42 -0.79 -3.16 -4.05
C TYR A 42 -0.48 -1.71 -3.69
N PHE A 43 -0.59 -1.35 -2.41
CA PHE A 43 -0.29 0.01 -1.96
C PHE A 43 1.22 0.35 -1.98
N ALA A 44 2.09 -0.65 -1.81
CA ALA A 44 3.53 -0.48 -2.04
C ALA A 44 3.83 -0.25 -3.53
N LEU A 45 3.19 -1.00 -4.45
CA LEU A 45 3.30 -0.77 -5.89
C LEU A 45 2.75 0.61 -6.28
N LEU A 46 1.60 1.02 -5.74
CA LEU A 46 1.02 2.34 -5.97
C LEU A 46 1.94 3.45 -5.47
N GLY A 47 2.54 3.31 -4.28
CA GLY A 47 3.51 4.27 -3.74
C GLY A 47 4.78 4.36 -4.59
N LEU A 48 5.29 3.22 -5.07
CA LEU A 48 6.42 3.16 -6.00
C LEU A 48 6.07 3.86 -7.33
N LEU A 49 4.91 3.53 -7.91
CA LEU A 49 4.41 4.08 -9.17
C LEU A 49 4.16 5.59 -9.07
N PHE A 50 3.65 6.07 -7.94
CA PHE A 50 3.41 7.49 -7.69
C PHE A 50 4.73 8.27 -7.66
N VAL A 51 5.77 7.74 -7.01
CA VAL A 51 7.10 8.40 -7.00
C VAL A 51 7.78 8.32 -8.37
N LEU A 52 7.63 7.21 -9.10
CA LEU A 52 8.12 7.09 -10.48
C LEU A 52 7.40 8.02 -11.45
N SER A 53 6.10 8.23 -11.28
CA SER A 53 5.28 9.11 -12.11
C SER A 53 5.48 10.58 -11.78
N ASN A 54 5.88 10.94 -10.56
CA ASN A 54 6.18 12.31 -10.14
C ASN A 54 7.62 12.73 -10.49
N LYS A 55 8.09 12.32 -11.68
CA LYS A 55 9.43 12.59 -12.20
C LYS A 55 9.48 13.89 -12.99
#